data_AF-A0AAW7IIC0-F1
#
_entry.id   AF-A0AAW7IIC0-F1
#
_cell.length_a   1.000
_cell.length_b   1.000
_cell.length_c   1.000
_cell.angle_alpha   90.00
_cell.angle_beta   90.00
_cell.angle_gamma   90.00
#
_symmetry.space_group_name_H-M   'P 1'
#
loop_
_entity.id
_entity.type
_entity.pdbx_description
1 polymer ?
#
loop_
_entity_poly.entity_id
_entity_poly.type
_entity_poly.pdbx_seq_one_letter_code
_entity_poly.pdbx_strand_id
1 'polypeptide(L)'
;MFLEQNKKDFTDFINYFLTQYCRFVILVFSFTKSMKADPEEEKKVRIQAERYLVKNFEDKTEIYDVLYNNMGNCNYFEYATKVKHKKYGTKFLVYFNDETGEMEDTFLSEK
;
A
#
# COMPACT_ATOMS: atom_id res chain seq x y z
N MET A 1 -55.81 12.89 -3.44
CA MET A 1 -54.78 13.96 -3.54
C MET A 1 -53.82 13.96 -2.34
N PHE A 2 -54.25 14.27 -1.11
CA PHE A 2 -53.36 14.34 0.07
C PHE A 2 -52.62 13.03 0.40
N LEU A 3 -53.29 11.88 0.31
CA LEU A 3 -52.70 10.56 0.58
C LEU A 3 -51.67 10.13 -0.48
N GLU A 4 -51.81 10.57 -1.74
CA GLU A 4 -50.86 10.26 -2.81
C GLU A 4 -49.60 11.10 -2.71
N GLN A 5 -49.75 12.39 -2.35
CA GLN A 5 -48.62 13.28 -2.11
C GLN A 5 -47.73 12.76 -0.97
N ASN A 6 -48.33 12.36 0.16
CA ASN A 6 -47.58 11.85 1.31
C ASN A 6 -46.82 10.53 1.00
N LYS A 7 -47.42 9.65 0.19
CA LYS A 7 -46.73 8.43 -0.30
C LYS A 7 -45.55 8.77 -1.21
N LYS A 8 -45.69 9.76 -2.09
CA LYS A 8 -44.62 10.22 -2.97
C LYS A 8 -43.47 10.82 -2.16
N ASP A 9 -43.78 11.73 -1.24
CA ASP A 9 -42.79 12.38 -0.36
C ASP A 9 -42.01 11.35 0.47
N PHE A 10 -42.71 10.33 1.00
CA PHE A 10 -42.08 9.22 1.73
C PHE A 10 -41.18 8.35 0.83
N THR A 11 -41.62 8.08 -0.41
CA THR A 11 -40.83 7.31 -1.38
C THR A 11 -39.57 8.07 -1.80
N ASP A 12 -39.69 9.38 -2.04
CA ASP A 12 -38.58 10.26 -2.38
C ASP A 12 -37.57 10.36 -1.23
N PHE A 13 -38.05 10.42 0.01
CA PHE A 13 -37.22 10.34 1.21
C PHE A 13 -36.44 9.02 1.26
N ILE A 14 -37.09 7.86 1.12
CA ILE A 14 -36.41 6.56 1.11
C ILE A 14 -35.36 6.50 0.00
N ASN A 15 -35.70 6.94 -1.21
CA ASN A 15 -34.79 6.93 -2.36
C ASN A 15 -33.55 7.80 -2.13
N TYR A 16 -33.71 8.96 -1.47
CA TYR A 16 -32.58 9.79 -1.06
C TYR A 16 -31.65 9.04 -0.10
N PHE A 17 -32.19 8.44 0.97
CA PHE A 17 -31.38 7.68 1.94
C PHE A 17 -30.69 6.48 1.30
N LEU A 18 -31.39 5.73 0.43
CA LEU A 18 -30.80 4.62 -0.32
C LEU A 18 -29.66 5.10 -1.22
N THR A 19 -29.84 6.24 -1.89
CA THR A 19 -28.79 6.83 -2.75
C THR A 19 -27.56 7.24 -1.94
N GLN A 20 -27.75 7.90 -0.78
CA GLN A 20 -26.62 8.25 0.09
C GLN A 20 -25.92 7.01 0.66
N TYR A 21 -26.69 6.00 1.05
CA TYR A 21 -26.14 4.74 1.53
C TYR A 21 -25.32 4.04 0.46
N CYS A 22 -25.83 3.93 -0.78
CA CYS A 22 -25.09 3.36 -1.90
C CYS A 22 -23.78 4.11 -2.16
N ARG A 23 -23.79 5.45 -2.12
CA ARG A 23 -22.57 6.26 -2.26
C ARG A 23 -21.55 5.95 -1.17
N PHE A 24 -22.01 5.83 0.08
CA PHE A 24 -21.14 5.48 1.21
C PHE A 24 -20.52 4.09 1.04
N VAL A 25 -21.32 3.10 0.66
CA VAL A 25 -20.83 1.73 0.40
C VAL A 25 -19.77 1.71 -0.71
N ILE A 26 -20.01 2.43 -1.81
CA ILE A 26 -19.04 2.54 -2.91
C ILE A 26 -17.74 3.18 -2.41
N LEU A 27 -17.83 4.27 -1.64
CA LEU A 27 -16.66 4.97 -1.11
C LEU A 27 -15.83 4.05 -0.19
N VAL A 28 -16.47 3.34 0.73
CA VAL A 28 -15.80 2.38 1.62
C VAL A 28 -15.14 1.25 0.82
N PHE A 29 -15.85 0.72 -0.19
CA PHE A 29 -15.30 -0.31 -1.06
C PHE A 29 -14.07 0.17 -1.84
N SER A 30 -14.13 1.35 -2.46
CA SER A 30 -13.00 1.94 -3.19
C SER A 30 -11.81 2.18 -2.27
N PHE A 31 -12.05 2.70 -1.06
CA PHE A 31 -11.00 2.95 -0.08
C PHE A 31 -10.31 1.65 0.37
N THR A 32 -11.08 0.62 0.72
CA THR A 32 -10.52 -0.68 1.12
C THR A 32 -9.71 -1.35 0.01
N LYS A 33 -10.12 -1.19 -1.25
CA LYS A 33 -9.34 -1.66 -2.41
C LYS A 33 -8.04 -0.90 -2.56
N SER A 34 -8.05 0.42 -2.40
CA SER A 34 -6.85 1.27 -2.49
C SER A 34 -5.82 0.97 -1.39
N MET A 35 -6.23 0.45 -0.24
CA MET A 35 -5.31 0.09 0.84
C MET A 35 -4.66 -1.29 0.67
N LYS A 36 -5.14 -2.10 -0.28
CA LYS A 36 -4.64 -3.45 -0.47
C LYS A 36 -3.42 -3.45 -1.38
N ALA A 37 -2.33 -4.05 -0.92
CA ALA A 37 -1.13 -4.26 -1.72
C ALA A 37 -1.41 -5.17 -2.93
N ASP A 38 -0.78 -4.88 -4.07
CA ASP A 38 -0.82 -5.73 -5.25
C ASP A 38 0.20 -6.88 -5.11
N PRO A 39 -0.25 -8.15 -5.08
CA PRO A 39 0.64 -9.30 -4.95
C PRO A 39 1.73 -9.40 -6.03
N GLU A 40 1.46 -8.93 -7.26
CA GLU A 40 2.47 -8.97 -8.33
C GLU A 40 3.54 -7.89 -8.13
N GLU A 41 3.18 -6.71 -7.65
CA GLU A 41 4.16 -5.68 -7.28
C GLU A 41 4.97 -6.09 -6.05
N GLU A 42 4.36 -6.74 -5.05
CA GLU A 42 5.09 -7.33 -3.92
C GLU A 42 6.11 -8.37 -4.37
N LYS A 43 5.75 -9.21 -5.34
CA LYS A 43 6.66 -10.21 -5.91
C LYS A 43 7.78 -9.55 -6.71
N LYS A 44 7.46 -8.54 -7.51
CA LYS A 44 8.42 -7.79 -8.32
C LYS A 44 9.46 -7.07 -7.45
N VAL A 45 9.03 -6.34 -6.42
CA VAL A 45 9.96 -5.63 -5.52
C VAL A 45 10.84 -6.62 -4.74
N ARG A 46 10.32 -7.78 -4.36
CA ARG A 46 11.10 -8.84 -3.70
C ARG A 46 12.22 -9.35 -4.61
N ILE A 47 11.92 -9.66 -5.87
CA ILE A 47 12.93 -10.12 -6.84
C ILE A 47 14.00 -9.05 -7.09
N GLN A 48 13.60 -7.77 -7.19
CA GLN A 48 14.54 -6.67 -7.35
C GLN A 48 15.46 -6.51 -6.13
N ALA A 49 14.88 -6.56 -4.93
CA ALA A 49 15.63 -6.50 -3.68
C ALA A 49 16.59 -7.69 -3.53
N GLU A 50 16.19 -8.91 -3.87
CA GLU A 50 17.07 -10.08 -3.85
C GLU A 50 18.32 -9.87 -4.70
N ARG A 51 18.15 -9.37 -5.94
CA ARG A 51 19.29 -9.06 -6.83
C ARG A 51 20.19 -7.98 -6.26
N TYR A 52 19.60 -6.93 -5.68
CA TYR A 52 20.33 -5.84 -5.05
C TYR A 52 21.15 -6.33 -3.85
N LEU A 53 20.55 -7.15 -2.99
CA LEU A 53 21.18 -7.68 -1.79
C LEU A 53 22.35 -8.59 -2.12
N VAL A 54 22.21 -9.49 -3.11
CA VAL A 54 23.30 -10.37 -3.57
C VAL A 54 24.50 -9.57 -4.09
N LYS A 55 24.25 -8.40 -4.70
CA LYS A 55 25.31 -7.55 -5.26
C LYS A 55 26.01 -6.70 -4.20
N ASN A 56 25.28 -6.18 -3.21
CA ASN A 56 25.77 -5.12 -2.31
C ASN A 56 26.08 -5.61 -0.88
N PHE A 57 25.58 -6.77 -0.48
CA PHE A 57 25.78 -7.31 0.88
C PHE A 57 26.48 -8.67 0.81
N GLU A 58 27.74 -8.72 1.25
CA GLU A 58 28.50 -9.98 1.38
C GLU A 58 27.94 -10.88 2.48
N ASP A 59 27.39 -10.26 3.52
CA ASP A 59 26.77 -10.93 4.65
C ASP A 59 25.35 -11.41 4.31
N LYS A 60 24.92 -12.49 4.96
CA LYS A 60 23.56 -13.00 4.77
C LYS A 60 22.54 -11.97 5.25
N THR A 61 21.66 -11.57 4.34
CA THR A 61 20.47 -10.78 4.62
C THR A 61 19.23 -11.67 4.58
N GLU A 62 18.12 -11.19 5.14
CA GLU A 62 16.85 -11.90 5.14
C GLU A 62 15.71 -10.94 4.85
N ILE A 63 15.00 -11.21 3.76
CA ILE A 63 13.76 -10.53 3.43
C ILE A 63 12.64 -11.18 4.24
N TYR A 64 12.00 -10.41 5.11
CA TYR A 64 10.94 -10.92 5.99
C TYR A 64 9.55 -10.41 5.64
N ASP A 65 9.44 -9.31 4.90
CA ASP A 65 8.15 -8.68 4.57
C ASP A 65 8.28 -7.67 3.42
N VAL A 66 7.15 -7.19 2.90
CA VAL A 66 7.06 -6.10 1.93
C VAL A 66 6.22 -4.96 2.52
N LEU A 67 6.63 -3.72 2.28
CA LEU A 67 5.93 -2.51 2.64
C LEU A 67 5.31 -1.89 1.40
N TYR A 68 3.98 -1.80 1.36
CA TYR A 68 3.25 -0.98 0.40
C TYR A 68 2.99 0.40 1.02
N ASN A 69 3.48 1.46 0.38
CA ASN A 69 3.32 2.84 0.81
C ASN A 69 1.96 3.42 0.38
N ASN A 70 0.88 2.76 0.80
CA ASN A 70 -0.49 3.13 0.44
C ASN A 70 -0.94 4.51 0.96
N MET A 71 -0.24 5.07 1.94
CA MET A 71 -0.51 6.40 2.51
C MET A 71 0.28 7.52 1.83
N GLY A 72 1.25 7.20 0.95
CA GLY A 72 2.08 8.19 0.28
C GLY A 72 3.01 8.96 1.22
N ASN A 73 3.37 8.38 2.37
CA ASN A 73 4.23 9.05 3.36
C ASN A 73 5.72 9.00 2.95
N CYS A 74 6.09 8.10 2.04
CA CYS A 74 7.43 8.03 1.44
C CYS A 74 7.35 8.47 -0.03
N ASN A 75 7.95 9.61 -0.39
CA ASN A 75 7.81 10.13 -1.77
C ASN A 75 8.67 9.38 -2.79
N TYR A 76 9.61 8.57 -2.32
CA TYR A 76 10.68 7.98 -3.12
C TYR A 76 10.43 6.51 -3.47
N PHE A 77 9.37 5.86 -2.95
CA PHE A 77 8.97 4.52 -3.39
C PHE A 77 7.47 4.26 -3.16
N GLU A 78 6.87 3.44 -4.03
CA GLU A 78 5.56 2.84 -3.78
C GLU A 78 5.65 1.52 -2.97
N TYR A 79 6.67 0.71 -3.26
CA TYR A 79 6.92 -0.56 -2.57
C TYR A 79 8.36 -0.64 -2.09
N ALA A 80 8.56 -1.20 -0.89
CA ALA A 80 9.87 -1.47 -0.34
C ALA A 80 9.91 -2.86 0.28
N THR A 81 11.04 -3.54 0.14
CA THR A 81 11.28 -4.81 0.81
C THR A 81 11.85 -4.55 2.20
N LYS A 82 11.29 -5.18 3.23
CA LYS A 82 11.84 -5.13 4.59
C LYS A 82 12.89 -6.22 4.76
N VAL A 83 14.10 -5.80 5.09
CA VAL A 83 15.28 -6.66 5.17
C VAL A 83 15.86 -6.62 6.57
N LYS A 84 16.39 -7.74 7.04
CA LYS A 84 17.19 -7.85 8.26
C LYS A 84 18.61 -8.30 7.91
N HIS A 85 19.61 -7.55 8.35
CA HIS A 85 21.01 -7.95 8.26
C HIS A 85 21.32 -8.97 9.35
N LYS A 86 21.82 -10.18 9.02
CA LYS A 86 21.98 -11.24 10.04
C LYS A 86 23.09 -10.97 11.05
N LYS A 87 24.20 -10.36 10.61
CA LYS A 87 25.35 -10.02 11.48
C LYS A 87 25.02 -8.96 12.53
N TYR A 88 24.48 -7.81 12.10
CA TYR A 88 24.20 -6.67 12.97
C TYR A 88 22.79 -6.67 13.56
N GLY A 89 21.89 -7.51 13.03
CA GLY A 89 20.48 -7.52 13.42
C GLY A 89 19.67 -6.31 12.93
N THR A 90 20.32 -5.33 12.28
CA THR A 90 19.73 -4.11 11.73
C THR A 90 18.61 -4.43 10.74
N LYS A 91 17.48 -3.74 10.90
CA LYS A 91 16.35 -3.78 9.96
C LYS A 91 16.40 -2.54 9.09
N PHE A 92 16.23 -2.73 7.79
CA PHE A 92 16.28 -1.66 6.81
C PHE A 92 15.35 -1.97 5.64
N LEU A 93 15.13 -0.97 4.82
CA LEU A 93 14.35 -1.05 3.58
C LEU A 93 15.29 -1.12 2.39
N VAL A 94 14.87 -1.89 1.38
CA VAL A 94 15.45 -1.90 0.03
C VAL A 94 14.32 -1.63 -0.95
N TYR A 95 14.47 -0.63 -1.82
CA TYR A 95 13.41 -0.16 -2.72
C TYR A 95 13.99 0.32 -4.04
N PHE A 96 13.14 0.39 -5.07
CA PHE A 96 13.44 1.11 -6.29
C PHE A 96 13.04 2.57 -6.07
N ASN A 97 13.99 3.49 -6.22
CA ASN A 97 13.74 4.91 -6.09
C ASN A 97 13.25 5.47 -7.43
N ASP A 98 11.99 5.89 -7.49
CA ASP A 98 11.39 6.41 -8.73
C ASP A 98 11.98 7.77 -9.16
N GLU A 99 12.58 8.53 -8.23
CA GLU A 99 13.22 9.82 -8.51
C GLU A 99 14.60 9.64 -9.16
N THR A 100 15.39 8.67 -8.68
CA THR A 100 16.75 8.41 -9.19
C THR A 100 16.79 7.34 -10.27
N GLY A 101 15.75 6.50 -10.35
CA GLY A 101 15.69 5.35 -11.25
C GLY A 101 16.59 4.18 -10.83
N GLU A 102 17.04 4.15 -9.58
CA GLU A 102 18.00 3.17 -9.06
C GLU A 102 17.46 2.41 -7.84
N MET A 103 18.06 1.26 -7.56
CA MET A 103 17.80 0.54 -6.30
C MET A 103 18.60 1.16 -5.17
N GLU A 104 17.93 1.44 -4.04
CA GLU A 104 18.52 2.06 -2.86
C GLU A 104 18.18 1.29 -1.59
N ASP A 105 18.90 1.59 -0.52
CA ASP A 105 18.65 1.03 0.79
C ASP A 105 18.84 2.05 1.93
N THR A 106 18.29 1.72 3.10
CA THR A 106 18.36 2.53 4.33
C THR A 106 19.25 1.89 5.39
N PHE A 107 20.16 1.00 5.00
CA PHE A 107 21.03 0.31 5.93
C PHE A 107 22.02 1.29 6.57
N LEU A 108 21.95 1.39 7.90
CA LEU A 108 22.93 2.09 8.71
C LEU A 108 23.75 1.03 9.45
N SER A 109 25.04 0.90 9.10
CA SER A 109 25.96 0.15 9.95
C SER A 109 26.26 0.99 11.19
N GLU A 110 26.01 0.45 12.38
CA GLU A 110 26.62 1.00 13.58
C GLU A 110 28.15 0.91 13.37
N LYS A 111 28.82 2.06 13.41
CA LYS A 111 30.28 2.19 13.24
C LYS A 111 31.05 1.54 14.38
#